data_AF-A0A351TJA5-F1
#
_entry.id   AF-A0A351TJA5-F1
#
_cell.length_a   1.000
_cell.length_b   1.000
_cell.length_c   1.000
_cell.angle_alpha   90.00
_cell.angle_beta   90.00
_cell.angle_gamma   90.00
#
_symmetry.space_group_name_H-M   'P 1'
#
loop_
_entity.id
_entity.type
_entity.pdbx_description
1 polymer ?
#
loop_
_entity_poly.entity_id
_entity_poly.type
_entity_poly.pdbx_seq_one_letter_code
_entity_poly.pdbx_strand_id
1 'polypeptide(L)' 'MKIYAAKDYDDMSRKAGNLIAAQITMKPDAVLGLATGSTPVGAYGQLIKKCEAGDIDFSRIR' A
#
# COMPACT_ATOMS: atom_id res chain seq x y z
N MET A 1 -0.16 -19.72 1.75
CA MET A 1 0.52 -18.64 2.52
C MET A 1 1.75 -18.19 1.74
N LYS A 2 2.00 -16.88 1.60
CA LYS A 2 3.23 -16.33 0.98
C LYS A 2 3.96 -15.51 2.04
N ILE A 3 5.28 -15.67 2.16
CA ILE A 3 6.11 -14.98 3.15
C ILE A 3 7.05 -14.02 2.42
N TYR A 4 7.07 -12.76 2.84
CA TYR A 4 7.99 -11.74 2.34
C TYR A 4 8.92 -11.32 3.48
N ALA A 5 10.19 -11.66 3.39
CA ALA A 5 11.21 -11.16 4.31
C ALA A 5 11.55 -9.71 3.94
N ALA A 6 11.70 -8.85 4.94
CA ALA A 6 12.14 -7.47 4.78
C ALA A 6 13.38 -7.21 5.63
N LYS A 7 14.29 -6.37 5.14
CA LYS A 7 15.53 -6.05 5.84
C LYS A 7 15.28 -5.24 7.11
N ASP A 8 14.36 -4.29 7.02
CA ASP A 8 14.05 -3.31 8.05
C ASP A 8 12.62 -2.77 7.86
N TYR A 9 12.23 -1.84 8.72
CA TYR A 9 10.89 -1.23 8.71
C TYR A 9 10.58 -0.50 7.40
N ASP A 10 11.55 0.20 6.81
CA ASP A 10 11.35 0.97 5.59
C ASP A 10 11.20 0.05 4.38
N ASP A 11 11.97 -1.04 4.32
CA ASP A 11 11.82 -2.09 3.31
C ASP A 11 10.48 -2.82 3.43
N MET A 12 10.06 -3.13 4.66
CA MET A 12 8.75 -3.74 4.91
C MET A 12 7.62 -2.81 4.46
N SER A 13 7.69 -1.54 4.84
CA SER A 13 6.73 -0.50 4.48
C SER A 13 6.62 -0.29 2.98
N ARG A 14 7.75 -0.23 2.27
CA ARG A 14 7.81 -0.14 0.81
C ARG A 14 7.19 -1.36 0.13
N LYS A 15 7.51 -2.57 0.60
CA LYS A 15 6.93 -3.81 0.06
C LYS A 15 5.42 -3.86 0.26
N ALA A 16 4.94 -3.55 1.46
CA ALA A 16 3.50 -3.50 1.75
C ALA A 16 2.78 -2.43 0.90
N GLY A 17 3.32 -1.22 0.82
CA GLY A 17 2.78 -0.15 -0.03
C GLY A 17 2.70 -0.54 -1.51
N ASN A 18 3.74 -1.19 -2.04
CA ASN A 18 3.74 -1.67 -3.43
C ASN A 18 2.68 -2.76 -3.68
N LEU A 19 2.47 -3.67 -2.73
CA LEU A 19 1.43 -4.70 -2.84
C LEU A 19 0.03 -4.08 -2.86
N ILE A 20 -0.23 -3.10 -1.99
CA ILE A 20 -1.52 -2.40 -1.96
C ILE A 20 -1.71 -1.55 -3.22
N ALA A 21 -0.68 -0.84 -3.67
CA ALA A 21 -0.73 -0.08 -4.92
C ALA A 21 -1.05 -0.98 -6.12
N ALA A 22 -0.41 -2.15 -6.21
CA ALA A 22 -0.70 -3.13 -7.26
C ALA A 22 -2.17 -3.61 -7.21
N GLN A 23 -2.71 -3.82 -6.00
CA GLN A 23 -4.12 -4.19 -5.84
C GLN A 23 -5.08 -3.11 -6.34
N ILE A 24 -4.78 -1.83 -6.06
CA ILE A 24 -5.56 -0.68 -6.54
C ILE A 24 -5.51 -0.62 -8.07
N THR A 25 -4.33 -0.75 -8.68
CA THR A 25 -4.18 -0.71 -10.14
C THR A 25 -4.89 -1.88 -10.82
N MET A 26 -4.77 -3.10 -10.27
CA MET A 26 -5.38 -4.29 -10.86
C MET A 26 -6.90 -4.36 -10.64
N LYS A 27 -7.40 -3.77 -9.55
CA LYS A 27 -8.82 -3.75 -9.20
C LYS A 27 -9.18 -2.38 -8.59
N PRO A 28 -9.50 -1.38 -9.43
CA PRO A 28 -9.79 -0.02 -8.97
C PRO A 28 -11.05 0.12 -8.10
N ASP A 29 -11.91 -0.91 -8.05
CA ASP A 29 -13.11 -0.97 -7.23
C ASP A 29 -12.96 -1.94 -6.04
N ALA A 30 -11.71 -2.26 -5.66
CA ALA A 30 -11.44 -3.09 -4.50
C ALA A 30 -11.95 -2.46 -3.20
N VAL A 31 -12.41 -3.31 -2.29
CA VAL A 31 -12.67 -2.94 -0.89
C VAL A 31 -11.39 -3.22 -0.10
N LEU A 32 -10.81 -2.19 0.53
CA LEU A 32 -9.56 -2.31 1.28
C LEU A 32 -9.82 -2.33 2.79
N GLY A 33 -9.55 -3.47 3.42
CA GLY A 33 -9.51 -3.57 4.88
C GLY A 33 -8.22 -2.97 5.43
N LEU A 34 -8.28 -1.74 5.93
CA LEU A 34 -7.12 -1.01 6.43
C LEU A 34 -6.91 -1.21 7.94
N ALA A 35 -5.65 -1.26 8.35
CA ALA A 35 -5.25 -1.38 9.74
C ALA A 35 -4.81 -0.02 10.33
N THR A 36 -4.85 0.11 11.65
CA THR A 36 -4.28 1.24 12.40
C THR A 36 -3.03 0.80 13.18
N GLY A 37 -2.47 1.70 13.99
CA GLY A 37 -1.22 1.47 14.73
C GLY A 37 0.02 1.99 14.00
N SER A 38 1.19 1.83 14.60
CA SER A 38 2.46 2.36 14.08
C SER A 38 2.97 1.61 12.85
N THR A 39 2.77 0.28 12.78
CA THR A 39 3.26 -0.56 11.69
C THR A 39 2.81 -0.13 10.29
N PRO A 40 1.52 0.18 10.01
CA PRO A 40 1.10 0.55 8.66
C PRO A 40 1.43 2.00 8.27
N VAL A 41 1.92 2.85 9.18
CA VAL A 41 2.18 4.28 8.91
C VAL A 41 3.17 4.44 7.74
N GLY A 42 4.25 3.65 7.73
CA GLY A 42 5.24 3.70 6.66
C GLY A 42 4.66 3.27 5.32
N ALA A 43 3.82 2.23 5.29
CA ALA A 43 3.18 1.75 4.08
C ALA A 43 2.20 2.80 3.50
N TYR A 44 1.40 3.45 4.36
CA TYR A 44 0.52 4.54 3.93
C TYR A 44 1.29 5.73 3.39
N GLY A 45 2.44 6.07 3.98
CA GLY A 45 3.33 7.10 3.43
C GLY A 45 3.80 6.80 2.00
N GLN A 46 4.01 5.52 1.65
CA GLN A 46 4.36 5.12 0.28
C GLN A 46 3.17 5.26 -0.68
N LEU A 47 1.96 4.93 -0.22
CA LEU A 47 0.73 5.09 -1.01
C LEU A 47 0.41 6.56 -1.29
N ILE A 48 0.60 7.44 -0.29
CA ILE A 48 0.42 8.89 -0.47
C ILE A 48 1.34 9.40 -1.57
N LYS A 49 2.65 9.09 -1.49
CA LYS A 49 3.62 9.51 -2.51
C LYS A 49 3.25 9.04 -3.91
N LYS A 50 2.76 7.80 -4.05
CA LYS A 50 2.31 7.25 -5.33
C LYS A 50 1.05 7.93 -5.85
N CYS A 51 0.11 8.26 -4.97
CA CYS A 51 -1.09 9.01 -5.34
C CYS A 51 -0.72 10.41 -5.83
N GLU A 52 0.17 11.11 -5.11
CA GLU A 52 0.65 12.45 -5.48
C GLU A 52 1.43 12.45 -6.81
N ALA A 53 2.17 11.39 -7.08
CA ALA A 53 2.85 11.19 -8.36
C ALA A 53 1.91 10.82 -9.52
N GLY A 54 0.64 10.50 -9.24
CA GLY A 54 -0.32 10.04 -10.24
C GLY A 54 -0.21 8.56 -10.62
N ASP A 55 0.56 7.76 -9.88
CA ASP A 55 0.75 6.32 -10.15
C ASP A 55 -0.49 5.49 -9.82
N ILE A 56 -1.29 5.93 -8.83
CA ILE A 56 -2.48 5.22 -8.34
C ILE A 56 -3.61 6.22 -8.06
N ASP A 57 -4.85 5.76 -8.26
CA ASP A 57 -6.06 6.51 -8.03
C ASP A 57 -6.97 5.79 -7.03
N PHE A 58 -7.34 6.49 -5.95
CA PHE A 58 -8.23 6.00 -4.91
C PHE A 58 -9.70 6.34 -5.12
N SER A 59 -10.05 7.11 -6.17
CA SER A 59 -11.40 7.66 -6.39
C SER A 59 -12.53 6.62 -6.42
N ARG A 60 -12.21 5.36 -6.76
CA ARG A 60 -13.15 4.25 -6.89
C ARG A 60 -13.00 3.16 -5.81
N ILE A 61 -12.01 3.30 -4.94
CA ILE A 61 -11.74 2.36 -3.84
C ILE A 61 -12.76 2.56 -2.71
N ARG A 62 -13.06 1.49 -1.97
CA ARG A 62 -14.02 1.47 -0.85
C ARG A 62 -13.40 0.94 0.44
#